data_AF-A0A945A919-F1
#
_entry.id   AF-A0A945A919-F1
#
_cell.length_a   1.000
_cell.length_b   1.000
_cell.length_c   1.000
_cell.angle_alpha   90.00
_cell.angle_beta   90.00
_cell.angle_gamma   90.00
#
_symmetry.space_group_name_H-M   'P 1'
#
loop_
_entity.id
_entity.type
_entity.pdbx_description
1 polymer ?
#
loop_
_entity_poly.entity_id
_entity_poly.type
_entity_poly.pdbx_seq_one_letter_code
_entity_poly.pdbx_strand_id
1 'polypeptide(L)'
;MGGFVDAADFGFSPEASGIENAKALQRAVDLGGTVGVSQSGTYVISDTVYVGSNTSLIFGNGVFLKKVDEKGAFTHVLLNKGALTKTYDQNITVDGLHIVVNGMDVRNFKVYGLHGQLAFFYVKDLRITRFRCLDLGKAQYGVHVCTFEDIIIDDVIIKGEKDGVHLGRGKRFTIRNGVFQTFDDAVALNAHDYAVGNPELGWIENGVVEKCYDLDGEGVGYFCRILAGAWRDWEPGMEVQQSDSVVCNGRIYRVQAEPDGTVYTSNTQPTHEEGSAMYDGINWGVVQTDVTYTAGVRNVTFRDIFLEKPRIGFSVHFDVGRFSRSYYPGSDIPAQEQLVFDNIRVLHDEPKDWLSVGTPMDVVTVTNSSFRNNAIRFHGNDAMPDYFKTQIVMHGCVFGHDGAMDVLTNSVDGKSVVFKTESSIEVHDDFSAGVVSGNGEINVASDLTGLKEG
;
A
#
# COMPACT_ATOMS: atom_id res chain seq x y z
N MET A 1 -9.55 7.61 -36.21
CA MET A 1 -10.08 6.25 -36.41
C MET A 1 -9.11 5.29 -35.75
N GLY A 2 -9.46 4.70 -34.62
CA GLY A 2 -8.62 3.73 -33.91
C GLY A 2 -9.53 2.87 -33.04
N GLY A 3 -10.09 1.81 -33.61
CA GLY A 3 -10.98 0.89 -32.90
C GLY A 3 -10.20 -0.23 -32.19
N PHE A 4 -9.22 -0.78 -32.90
CA PHE A 4 -8.35 -1.86 -32.45
C PHE A 4 -7.12 -1.90 -33.37
N VAL A 5 -5.91 -1.95 -32.81
CA VAL A 5 -4.64 -2.07 -33.55
C VAL A 5 -3.74 -3.10 -32.87
N ASP A 6 -2.83 -3.71 -33.63
CA ASP A 6 -1.78 -4.56 -33.05
C ASP A 6 -0.47 -3.78 -32.93
N ALA A 7 0.25 -3.92 -31.83
CA ALA A 7 1.55 -3.27 -31.62
C ALA A 7 2.58 -3.72 -32.67
N ALA A 8 2.44 -4.92 -33.25
CA ALA A 8 3.28 -5.40 -34.33
C ALA A 8 3.22 -4.51 -35.59
N ASP A 9 2.08 -3.86 -35.86
CA ASP A 9 1.93 -2.91 -36.98
C ASP A 9 2.83 -1.67 -36.82
N PHE A 10 3.34 -1.44 -35.60
CA PHE A 10 4.28 -0.37 -35.27
C PHE A 10 5.72 -0.86 -35.16
N GLY A 11 5.99 -2.13 -35.45
CA GLY A 11 7.31 -2.76 -35.33
C GLY A 11 7.64 -3.25 -33.92
N PHE A 12 6.65 -3.47 -33.05
CA PHE A 12 6.86 -4.11 -31.76
C PHE A 12 7.00 -5.63 -31.96
N SER A 13 8.19 -6.18 -31.70
CA SER A 13 8.53 -7.56 -32.05
C SER A 13 9.52 -8.19 -31.05
N PRO A 14 9.43 -9.50 -30.78
CA PRO A 14 10.42 -10.21 -29.93
C PRO A 14 11.87 -10.11 -30.43
N GLU A 15 12.06 -9.90 -31.74
CA GLU A 15 13.34 -9.83 -32.43
C GLU A 15 13.93 -8.41 -32.46
N ALA A 16 13.14 -7.41 -32.10
CA ALA A 16 13.58 -6.02 -32.02
C ALA A 16 14.38 -5.74 -30.74
N SER A 17 15.27 -4.75 -30.81
CA SER A 17 16.00 -4.27 -29.62
C SER A 17 15.05 -3.63 -28.60
N GLY A 18 15.51 -3.50 -27.35
CA GLY A 18 14.75 -2.83 -26.30
C GLY A 18 14.38 -1.39 -26.64
N ILE A 19 15.27 -0.67 -27.33
CA ILE A 19 15.03 0.71 -27.80
C ILE A 19 13.95 0.74 -28.89
N GLU A 20 14.01 -0.18 -29.85
CA GLU A 20 13.03 -0.27 -30.94
C GLU A 20 11.65 -0.64 -30.40
N ASN A 21 11.58 -1.61 -29.49
CA ASN A 21 10.35 -2.04 -28.85
C ASN A 21 9.71 -0.94 -28.00
N ALA A 22 10.49 -0.22 -27.19
CA ALA A 22 9.97 0.90 -26.42
C ALA A 22 9.35 1.97 -27.34
N LYS A 23 10.03 2.34 -28.43
CA LYS A 23 9.51 3.29 -29.41
C LYS A 23 8.27 2.79 -30.16
N ALA A 24 8.26 1.52 -30.55
CA ALA A 24 7.15 0.91 -31.27
C ALA A 24 5.89 0.84 -30.40
N LEU A 25 6.03 0.36 -29.17
CA LEU A 25 4.92 0.29 -28.22
C LEU A 25 4.43 1.69 -27.84
N GLN A 26 5.33 2.67 -27.66
CA GLN A 26 4.94 4.07 -27.44
C GLN A 26 4.07 4.60 -28.59
N ARG A 27 4.47 4.39 -29.85
CA ARG A 27 3.68 4.81 -31.02
C ARG A 27 2.30 4.15 -31.05
N ALA A 28 2.22 2.87 -30.67
CA ALA A 28 0.95 2.15 -30.65
C ALA A 28 0.00 2.74 -29.58
N VAL A 29 0.48 2.95 -28.35
CA VAL A 29 -0.35 3.51 -27.27
C VAL A 29 -0.65 5.01 -27.44
N ASP A 30 0.13 5.75 -28.22
CA ASP A 30 -0.14 7.14 -28.56
C ASP A 30 -1.43 7.34 -29.40
N LEU A 31 -1.91 6.29 -30.08
CA LEU A 31 -3.16 6.34 -30.83
C LEU A 31 -4.42 6.28 -29.94
N GLY A 32 -4.28 5.80 -28.70
CA GLY A 32 -5.42 5.43 -27.85
C GLY A 32 -6.21 4.24 -28.40
N GLY A 33 -7.44 4.05 -27.92
CA GLY A 33 -8.27 2.92 -28.31
C GLY A 33 -7.75 1.60 -27.74
N THR A 34 -7.87 0.51 -28.49
CA THR A 34 -7.36 -0.80 -28.06
C THR A 34 -6.10 -1.17 -28.82
N VAL A 35 -5.02 -1.45 -28.08
CA VAL A 35 -3.72 -1.93 -28.58
C VAL A 35 -3.53 -3.37 -28.10
N GLY A 36 -3.46 -4.31 -29.04
CA GLY A 36 -3.15 -5.72 -28.77
C GLY A 36 -1.66 -6.01 -28.94
N VAL A 37 -1.13 -6.96 -28.15
CA VAL A 37 0.14 -7.64 -28.42
C VAL A 37 -0.20 -9.13 -28.58
N SER A 38 -0.39 -9.57 -29.82
CA SER A 38 -0.94 -10.91 -30.10
C SER A 38 0.12 -11.99 -30.29
N GLN A 39 1.31 -11.63 -30.78
CA GLN A 39 2.39 -12.58 -31.00
C GLN A 39 3.04 -12.97 -29.66
N SER A 40 3.07 -14.26 -29.35
CA SER A 40 3.78 -14.77 -28.17
C SER A 40 5.29 -14.54 -28.31
N GLY A 41 5.95 -14.20 -27.20
CA GLY A 41 7.39 -14.01 -27.18
C GLY A 41 7.86 -13.17 -26.00
N THR A 42 9.17 -13.12 -25.82
CA THR A 42 9.81 -12.19 -24.88
C THR A 42 10.23 -10.94 -25.63
N TYR A 43 9.57 -9.83 -25.34
CA TYR A 43 9.89 -8.52 -25.88
C TYR A 43 10.81 -7.82 -24.90
N VAL A 44 12.04 -7.56 -25.32
CA VAL A 44 12.93 -6.71 -24.53
C VAL A 44 12.46 -5.26 -24.61
N ILE A 45 12.56 -4.50 -23.52
CA ILE A 45 12.21 -3.08 -23.45
C ILE A 45 13.25 -2.31 -22.65
N SER A 46 13.69 -1.17 -23.17
CA SER A 46 14.79 -0.39 -22.58
C SER A 46 14.39 1.00 -22.07
N ASP A 47 13.09 1.30 -22.02
CA ASP A 47 12.57 2.58 -21.55
C ASP A 47 11.12 2.42 -21.08
N THR A 48 10.66 3.40 -20.31
CA THR A 48 9.27 3.49 -19.88
C THR A 48 8.36 3.83 -21.06
N VAL A 49 7.23 3.13 -21.16
CA VAL A 49 6.14 3.48 -22.08
C VAL A 49 5.06 4.26 -21.34
N TYR A 50 4.66 5.38 -21.93
CA TYR A 50 3.70 6.32 -21.35
C TYR A 50 2.30 6.13 -21.95
N VAL A 51 1.35 5.70 -21.11
CA VAL A 51 -0.03 5.40 -21.52
C VAL A 51 -0.93 6.61 -21.28
N GLY A 52 -1.71 7.03 -22.28
CA GLY A 52 -2.67 8.12 -22.14
C GLY A 52 -4.10 7.63 -21.87
N SER A 53 -4.99 8.58 -21.60
CA SER A 53 -6.43 8.33 -21.47
C SER A 53 -7.05 7.55 -22.63
N ASN A 54 -8.13 6.82 -22.35
CA ASN A 54 -8.92 6.03 -23.30
C ASN A 54 -8.07 4.99 -24.06
N THR A 55 -7.20 4.29 -23.34
CA THR A 55 -6.28 3.30 -23.91
C THR A 55 -6.44 1.96 -23.20
N SER A 56 -6.67 0.90 -23.96
CA SER A 56 -6.61 -0.49 -23.51
C SER A 56 -5.39 -1.16 -24.12
N LEU A 57 -4.49 -1.68 -23.29
CA LEU A 57 -3.33 -2.44 -23.71
C LEU A 57 -3.52 -3.91 -23.29
N ILE A 58 -3.66 -4.79 -24.27
CA ILE A 58 -4.03 -6.20 -24.09
C ILE A 58 -2.88 -7.09 -24.55
N PHE A 59 -2.28 -7.82 -23.61
CA PHE A 59 -1.21 -8.77 -23.88
C PHE A 59 -1.78 -10.18 -24.05
N GLY A 60 -1.44 -10.81 -25.16
CA GLY A 60 -1.80 -12.20 -25.47
C GLY A 60 -1.08 -13.20 -24.56
N ASN A 61 -1.54 -14.45 -24.61
CA ASN A 61 -0.90 -15.53 -23.87
C ASN A 61 0.56 -15.73 -24.33
N GLY A 62 1.47 -15.93 -23.38
CA GLY A 62 2.89 -16.16 -23.67
C GLY A 62 3.66 -14.90 -24.08
N VAL A 63 3.12 -13.71 -23.82
CA VAL A 63 3.83 -12.44 -23.99
C VAL A 63 4.52 -12.03 -22.68
N PHE A 64 5.79 -11.66 -22.76
CA PHE A 64 6.59 -11.22 -21.63
C PHE A 64 7.33 -9.93 -22.00
N LEU A 65 7.27 -8.90 -21.14
CA LEU A 65 8.09 -7.70 -21.26
C LEU A 65 9.31 -7.80 -20.34
N LYS A 66 10.50 -7.90 -20.93
CA LYS A 66 11.76 -8.06 -20.19
C LYS A 66 12.56 -6.76 -20.19
N LYS A 67 12.88 -6.23 -19.02
CA LYS A 67 13.70 -5.02 -18.90
C LYS A 67 15.14 -5.29 -19.35
N VAL A 68 15.72 -4.40 -20.15
CA VAL A 68 17.12 -4.47 -20.60
C VAL A 68 17.81 -3.11 -20.53
N ASP A 69 19.09 -3.12 -20.16
CA ASP A 69 19.90 -1.91 -19.95
C ASP A 69 20.59 -1.45 -21.24
N GLU A 70 19.81 -1.29 -22.31
CA GLU A 70 20.35 -0.80 -23.59
C GLU A 70 20.52 0.73 -23.62
N LYS A 71 19.72 1.46 -22.83
CA LYS A 71 19.69 2.93 -22.76
C LYS A 71 20.10 3.48 -21.39
N GLY A 72 20.37 2.62 -20.42
CA GLY A 72 20.41 2.97 -18.99
C GLY A 72 19.27 2.30 -18.22
N ALA A 73 19.54 1.95 -16.97
CA ALA A 73 18.53 1.38 -16.08
C ALA A 73 17.36 2.36 -15.88
N PHE A 74 16.14 1.82 -15.87
CA PHE A 74 14.92 2.60 -15.73
C PHE A 74 13.93 1.93 -14.76
N THR A 75 13.06 2.73 -14.18
CA THR A 75 12.13 2.33 -13.12
C THR A 75 10.91 1.61 -13.72
N HIS A 76 10.02 2.36 -14.38
CA HIS A 76 8.71 1.87 -14.77
C HIS A 76 8.74 1.18 -16.13
N VAL A 77 8.07 0.04 -16.28
CA VAL A 77 7.73 -0.50 -17.61
C VAL A 77 6.61 0.35 -18.21
N LEU A 78 5.55 0.60 -17.44
CA LEU A 78 4.45 1.49 -17.83
C LEU A 78 4.23 2.60 -16.79
N LEU A 79 3.99 3.82 -17.27
CA LEU A 79 3.56 4.99 -16.50
C LEU A 79 2.45 5.72 -17.27
N ASN A 80 1.44 6.32 -16.64
CA ASN A 80 0.51 7.17 -17.41
C ASN A 80 1.10 8.55 -17.73
N LYS A 81 0.70 9.14 -18.86
CA LYS A 81 1.22 10.44 -19.34
C LYS A 81 0.98 11.56 -18.33
N GLY A 82 -0.23 11.61 -17.77
CA GLY A 82 -0.69 12.60 -16.82
C GLY A 82 0.07 12.61 -15.50
N ALA A 83 0.76 11.52 -15.15
CA ALA A 83 1.64 11.46 -13.99
C ALA A 83 2.73 12.53 -14.02
N LEU A 84 3.27 12.83 -15.20
CA LEU A 84 4.36 13.80 -15.37
C LEU A 84 3.91 15.26 -15.19
N THR A 85 2.61 15.52 -15.35
CA THR A 85 2.01 16.85 -15.36
C THR A 85 0.97 17.04 -14.26
N LYS A 86 0.78 16.02 -13.40
CA LYS A 86 -0.29 15.99 -12.38
C LYS A 86 -1.68 16.26 -12.94
N THR A 87 -1.95 15.72 -14.13
CA THR A 87 -3.26 15.80 -14.79
C THR A 87 -3.88 14.41 -14.83
N TYR A 88 -5.19 14.31 -14.61
CA TYR A 88 -5.86 13.02 -14.66
C TYR A 88 -5.82 12.42 -16.07
N ASP A 89 -5.30 11.20 -16.16
CA ASP A 89 -5.70 10.29 -17.23
C ASP A 89 -6.89 9.44 -16.79
N GLN A 90 -7.71 9.00 -17.75
CA GLN A 90 -8.89 8.20 -17.44
C GLN A 90 -9.15 7.07 -18.44
N ASN A 91 -9.91 6.06 -18.01
CA ASN A 91 -10.36 4.93 -18.84
C ASN A 91 -9.17 4.15 -19.41
N ILE A 92 -8.29 3.67 -18.54
CA ILE A 92 -7.10 2.90 -18.91
C ILE A 92 -7.31 1.43 -18.54
N THR A 93 -7.01 0.52 -19.46
CA THR A 93 -6.93 -0.92 -19.15
C THR A 93 -5.56 -1.47 -19.50
N VAL A 94 -4.97 -2.26 -18.60
CA VAL A 94 -3.79 -3.09 -18.83
C VAL A 94 -4.17 -4.51 -18.49
N ASP A 95 -4.17 -5.40 -19.48
CA ASP A 95 -4.66 -6.76 -19.34
C ASP A 95 -3.62 -7.79 -19.80
N GLY A 96 -3.33 -8.79 -18.98
CA GLY A 96 -2.44 -9.91 -19.32
C GLY A 96 -0.94 -9.60 -19.29
N LEU A 97 -0.53 -8.43 -18.79
CA LEU A 97 0.87 -8.02 -18.77
C LEU A 97 1.72 -8.93 -17.85
N HIS A 98 2.80 -9.50 -18.39
CA HIS A 98 3.84 -10.17 -17.63
C HIS A 98 5.15 -9.39 -17.73
N ILE A 99 5.64 -8.86 -16.59
CA ILE A 99 6.95 -8.21 -16.51
C ILE A 99 8.00 -9.20 -15.99
N VAL A 100 9.15 -9.23 -16.68
CA VAL A 100 10.39 -9.84 -16.20
C VAL A 100 11.35 -8.71 -15.85
N VAL A 101 11.57 -8.50 -14.55
CA VAL A 101 12.41 -7.41 -14.01
C VAL A 101 13.86 -7.58 -14.44
N ASN A 102 14.33 -8.83 -14.57
CA ASN A 102 15.65 -9.16 -15.11
C ASN A 102 16.80 -8.48 -14.33
N GLY A 103 16.65 -8.39 -13.01
CA GLY A 103 17.62 -7.71 -12.13
C GLY A 103 17.68 -6.19 -12.29
N MET A 104 16.90 -5.59 -13.20
CA MET A 104 16.82 -4.14 -13.37
C MET A 104 15.82 -3.55 -12.38
N ASP A 105 16.28 -3.33 -11.17
CA ASP A 105 15.47 -2.86 -10.05
C ASP A 105 16.10 -1.61 -9.44
N VAL A 106 15.65 -0.44 -9.90
CA VAL A 106 16.27 0.86 -9.60
C VAL A 106 15.22 1.92 -9.27
N ARG A 107 15.61 2.93 -8.50
CA ARG A 107 14.76 4.10 -8.17
C ARG A 107 15.23 5.34 -8.93
N ASN A 108 14.90 5.41 -10.21
CA ASN A 108 15.09 6.60 -11.04
C ASN A 108 13.75 7.33 -11.18
N PHE A 109 13.52 8.31 -10.31
CA PHE A 109 12.22 9.00 -10.21
C PHE A 109 11.92 9.86 -11.45
N LYS A 110 10.85 9.51 -12.18
CA LYS A 110 10.19 10.42 -13.14
C LYS A 110 9.21 11.35 -12.41
N VAL A 111 8.58 10.80 -11.38
CA VAL A 111 7.81 11.50 -10.36
C VAL A 111 8.42 11.09 -9.03
N TYR A 112 8.88 12.05 -8.23
CA TYR A 112 9.48 11.75 -6.93
C TYR A 112 8.48 10.99 -6.05
N GLY A 113 8.93 9.89 -5.44
CA GLY A 113 8.07 9.02 -4.64
C GLY A 113 7.29 7.95 -5.42
N LEU A 114 7.33 7.95 -6.77
CA LEU A 114 6.68 6.92 -7.60
C LEU A 114 7.72 5.94 -8.15
N HIS A 115 7.64 4.66 -7.80
CA HIS A 115 8.62 3.65 -8.28
C HIS A 115 8.08 2.23 -8.52
N GLY A 116 6.81 2.06 -8.89
CA GLY A 116 6.29 0.74 -9.30
C GLY A 116 6.85 0.25 -10.65
N GLN A 117 6.93 -1.07 -10.87
CA GLN A 117 7.18 -1.65 -12.20
C GLN A 117 6.03 -1.27 -13.15
N LEU A 118 4.79 -1.39 -12.66
CA LEU A 118 3.59 -0.82 -13.24
C LEU A 118 3.13 0.35 -12.35
N ALA A 119 3.19 1.58 -12.87
CA ALA A 119 2.91 2.76 -12.06
C ALA A 119 1.83 3.66 -12.67
N PHE A 120 0.96 4.22 -11.83
CA PHE A 120 -0.05 5.18 -12.23
C PHE A 120 -0.18 6.30 -11.19
N PHE A 121 -0.31 7.54 -11.65
CA PHE A 121 -0.45 8.71 -10.80
C PHE A 121 -1.39 9.72 -11.45
N TYR A 122 -2.35 10.26 -10.68
CA TYR A 122 -3.48 11.03 -11.23
C TYR A 122 -4.25 10.21 -12.28
N VAL A 123 -5.00 9.21 -11.83
CA VAL A 123 -5.73 8.29 -12.72
C VAL A 123 -7.18 8.07 -12.30
N LYS A 124 -8.10 7.93 -13.26
CA LYS A 124 -9.50 7.55 -13.05
C LYS A 124 -9.93 6.36 -13.91
N ASP A 125 -10.78 5.47 -13.41
CA ASP A 125 -11.22 4.27 -14.16
C ASP A 125 -10.03 3.49 -14.74
N LEU A 126 -9.18 2.99 -13.83
CA LEU A 126 -8.02 2.15 -14.15
C LEU A 126 -8.36 0.69 -13.92
N ARG A 127 -8.06 -0.17 -14.89
CA ARG A 127 -8.19 -1.62 -14.78
C ARG A 127 -6.85 -2.27 -15.05
N ILE A 128 -6.34 -3.01 -14.08
CA ILE A 128 -5.16 -3.87 -14.22
C ILE A 128 -5.64 -5.29 -14.00
N THR A 129 -5.61 -6.12 -15.04
CA THR A 129 -6.12 -7.49 -14.98
C THR A 129 -5.04 -8.48 -15.41
N ARG A 130 -4.98 -9.64 -14.74
CA ARG A 130 -4.08 -10.75 -15.14
C ARG A 130 -2.59 -10.37 -15.15
N PHE A 131 -2.19 -9.45 -14.26
CA PHE A 131 -0.80 -8.98 -14.17
C PHE A 131 0.11 -10.01 -13.50
N ARG A 132 1.32 -10.20 -14.04
CA ARG A 132 2.32 -11.15 -13.53
C ARG A 132 3.68 -10.47 -13.37
N CYS A 133 4.31 -10.66 -12.21
CA CYS A 133 5.70 -10.28 -11.97
C CYS A 133 6.29 -11.29 -10.98
N LEU A 134 7.18 -12.17 -11.47
CA LEU A 134 7.64 -13.33 -10.70
C LEU A 134 9.06 -13.17 -10.14
N ASP A 135 9.75 -12.09 -10.51
CA ASP A 135 11.12 -11.77 -10.14
C ASP A 135 11.25 -10.33 -9.60
N LEU A 136 10.25 -9.87 -8.82
CA LEU A 136 10.26 -8.54 -8.23
C LEU A 136 11.50 -8.34 -7.34
N GLY A 137 12.27 -7.27 -7.58
CA GLY A 137 13.46 -6.95 -6.79
C GLY A 137 13.13 -6.33 -5.42
N LYS A 138 14.09 -5.63 -4.80
CA LYS A 138 14.02 -5.01 -3.46
C LYS A 138 13.66 -3.52 -3.48
N ALA A 139 13.83 -2.86 -4.62
CA ALA A 139 13.78 -1.40 -4.72
C ALA A 139 12.40 -0.91 -5.16
N GLN A 140 11.76 -1.60 -6.09
CA GLN A 140 10.52 -1.18 -6.74
C GLN A 140 9.31 -2.03 -6.34
N TYR A 141 8.13 -1.41 -6.30
CA TYR A 141 6.86 -2.13 -6.05
C TYR A 141 6.38 -2.84 -7.32
N GLY A 142 5.57 -3.89 -7.19
CA GLY A 142 4.95 -4.56 -8.35
C GLY A 142 4.00 -3.62 -9.10
N VAL A 143 2.95 -3.19 -8.41
CA VAL A 143 2.00 -2.16 -8.88
C VAL A 143 2.03 -0.99 -7.91
N HIS A 144 2.13 0.24 -8.42
CA HIS A 144 2.06 1.45 -7.59
C HIS A 144 1.05 2.44 -8.17
N VAL A 145 -0.02 2.74 -7.43
CA VAL A 145 -1.02 3.74 -7.83
C VAL A 145 -1.19 4.79 -6.73
N CYS A 146 -1.11 6.08 -7.08
CA CYS A 146 -1.35 7.19 -6.15
C CYS A 146 -2.22 8.27 -6.80
N THR A 147 -2.98 9.02 -6.00
CA THR A 147 -3.97 10.02 -6.44
C THR A 147 -4.90 9.43 -7.51
N PHE A 148 -5.78 8.53 -7.07
CA PHE A 148 -6.66 7.77 -7.96
C PHE A 148 -8.15 7.87 -7.58
N GLU A 149 -9.00 7.53 -8.55
CA GLU A 149 -10.43 7.35 -8.37
C GLU A 149 -10.93 6.19 -9.25
N ASP A 150 -11.72 5.26 -8.71
CA ASP A 150 -12.28 4.13 -9.48
C ASP A 150 -11.20 3.21 -10.09
N ILE A 151 -10.54 2.38 -9.28
CA ILE A 151 -9.54 1.42 -9.78
C ILE A 151 -9.91 -0.03 -9.48
N ILE A 152 -9.58 -0.93 -10.41
CA ILE A 152 -9.71 -2.38 -10.27
C ILE A 152 -8.35 -3.02 -10.57
N ILE A 153 -7.83 -3.78 -9.62
CA ILE A 153 -6.66 -4.64 -9.77
C ILE A 153 -7.16 -6.08 -9.54
N ASP A 154 -7.15 -6.92 -10.57
CA ASP A 154 -7.81 -8.23 -10.55
C ASP A 154 -6.90 -9.32 -11.12
N ASP A 155 -6.87 -10.47 -10.48
CA ASP A 155 -6.08 -11.65 -10.87
C ASP A 155 -4.60 -11.26 -11.03
N VAL A 156 -3.92 -10.97 -9.94
CA VAL A 156 -2.48 -10.66 -9.96
C VAL A 156 -1.68 -11.81 -9.36
N ILE A 157 -0.50 -12.10 -9.92
CA ILE A 157 0.49 -12.98 -9.28
C ILE A 157 1.80 -12.23 -9.18
N ILE A 158 2.20 -11.93 -7.96
CA ILE A 158 3.42 -11.15 -7.68
C ILE A 158 4.29 -11.91 -6.70
N LYS A 159 5.56 -12.14 -7.09
CA LYS A 159 6.57 -12.80 -6.28
C LYS A 159 7.87 -12.01 -6.30
N GLY A 160 8.54 -11.95 -5.15
CA GLY A 160 9.84 -11.32 -5.04
C GLY A 160 10.06 -10.57 -3.73
N GLU A 161 10.96 -9.61 -3.73
CA GLU A 161 11.54 -9.09 -2.49
C GLU A 161 10.93 -7.76 -2.01
N LYS A 162 9.91 -7.25 -2.69
CA LYS A 162 9.29 -5.95 -2.41
C LYS A 162 7.77 -5.98 -2.50
N ASP A 163 7.15 -4.84 -2.25
CA ASP A 163 5.71 -4.72 -2.09
C ASP A 163 4.95 -5.14 -3.36
N GLY A 164 3.87 -5.90 -3.21
CA GLY A 164 3.06 -6.39 -4.32
C GLY A 164 2.24 -5.29 -4.98
N VAL A 165 1.19 -4.84 -4.29
CA VAL A 165 0.34 -3.70 -4.69
C VAL A 165 0.47 -2.58 -3.67
N HIS A 166 0.95 -1.42 -4.10
CA HIS A 166 1.15 -0.24 -3.27
C HIS A 166 0.22 0.88 -3.69
N LEU A 167 -0.67 1.29 -2.79
CA LEU A 167 -1.61 2.38 -2.98
C LEU A 167 -1.25 3.57 -2.09
N GLY A 168 -1.11 4.73 -2.71
CA GLY A 168 -1.14 6.04 -2.05
C GLY A 168 -2.58 6.58 -1.97
N ARG A 169 -2.75 7.89 -1.72
CA ARG A 169 -4.08 8.51 -1.58
C ARG A 169 -5.02 8.22 -2.75
N GLY A 170 -6.31 8.05 -2.49
CA GLY A 170 -7.31 7.79 -3.52
C GLY A 170 -8.60 7.18 -2.99
N LYS A 171 -9.58 6.95 -3.87
CA LYS A 171 -10.88 6.41 -3.43
C LYS A 171 -11.53 5.48 -4.45
N ARG A 172 -12.42 4.61 -3.95
CA ARG A 172 -13.19 3.63 -4.74
C ARG A 172 -12.28 2.67 -5.49
N PHE A 173 -11.74 1.70 -4.76
CA PHE A 173 -10.83 0.70 -5.31
C PHE A 173 -11.28 -0.73 -5.05
N THR A 174 -10.84 -1.64 -5.90
CA THR A 174 -10.94 -3.08 -5.67
C THR A 174 -9.62 -3.73 -6.02
N ILE A 175 -9.04 -4.47 -5.07
CA ILE A 175 -7.94 -5.41 -5.30
C ILE A 175 -8.53 -6.80 -5.10
N ARG A 176 -8.49 -7.69 -6.10
CA ARG A 176 -9.05 -9.03 -5.92
C ARG A 176 -8.34 -10.15 -6.67
N ASN A 177 -8.58 -11.37 -6.21
CA ASN A 177 -8.01 -12.59 -6.79
C ASN A 177 -6.47 -12.56 -6.85
N GLY A 178 -5.83 -11.95 -5.85
CA GLY A 178 -4.38 -11.77 -5.81
C GLY A 178 -3.66 -12.99 -5.21
N VAL A 179 -2.52 -13.35 -5.77
CA VAL A 179 -1.60 -14.36 -5.20
C VAL A 179 -0.25 -13.71 -4.98
N PHE A 180 0.18 -13.65 -3.72
CA PHE A 180 1.37 -12.94 -3.31
C PHE A 180 2.37 -13.88 -2.66
N GLN A 181 3.63 -13.78 -3.07
CA GLN A 181 4.77 -14.38 -2.39
C GLN A 181 5.88 -13.34 -2.28
N THR A 182 5.61 -12.30 -1.48
CA THR A 182 6.49 -11.13 -1.29
C THR A 182 7.26 -11.21 0.02
N PHE A 183 8.49 -10.69 0.02
CA PHE A 183 9.29 -10.50 1.23
C PHE A 183 8.82 -9.29 2.05
N ASP A 184 8.50 -8.19 1.37
CA ASP A 184 7.88 -7.00 1.95
C ASP A 184 6.33 -7.12 1.85
N ASP A 185 5.60 -6.03 1.95
CA ASP A 185 4.13 -6.04 2.00
C ASP A 185 3.45 -6.70 0.78
N ALA A 186 2.45 -7.58 0.96
CA ALA A 186 1.68 -8.06 -0.20
C ALA A 186 0.79 -6.93 -0.78
N VAL A 187 0.11 -6.22 0.11
CA VAL A 187 -0.67 -5.00 -0.16
C VAL A 187 -0.21 -3.90 0.79
N ALA A 188 -0.04 -2.69 0.29
CA ALA A 188 0.24 -1.51 1.10
C ALA A 188 -0.82 -0.45 0.80
N LEU A 189 -1.58 -0.07 1.83
CA LEU A 189 -2.50 1.07 1.83
C LEU A 189 -1.83 2.18 2.62
N ASN A 190 -0.86 2.84 1.99
CA ASN A 190 -0.02 3.81 2.66
C ASN A 190 -0.51 5.23 2.34
N ALA A 191 -1.27 5.83 3.24
CA ALA A 191 -1.83 7.17 3.09
C ALA A 191 -0.76 8.28 3.28
N HIS A 192 0.34 7.98 3.99
CA HIS A 192 1.49 8.87 4.21
C HIS A 192 2.81 8.34 3.60
N ASP A 193 3.26 7.14 4.01
CA ASP A 193 4.51 6.49 3.57
C ASP A 193 5.82 7.26 3.81
N TYR A 194 6.94 6.80 3.28
CA TYR A 194 8.22 7.51 3.19
C TYR A 194 8.20 8.53 2.06
N ALA A 195 9.04 9.57 2.13
CA ALA A 195 9.16 10.57 1.06
C ALA A 195 9.48 9.95 -0.31
N VAL A 196 10.24 8.86 -0.30
CA VAL A 196 10.56 8.08 -1.50
C VAL A 196 9.47 7.07 -1.88
N GLY A 197 8.49 6.83 -1.02
CA GLY A 197 7.48 5.76 -1.15
C GLY A 197 6.13 6.22 -1.69
N ASN A 198 5.80 7.51 -1.58
CA ASN A 198 4.59 8.09 -2.17
C ASN A 198 4.80 9.49 -2.75
N PRO A 199 4.22 9.79 -3.93
CA PRO A 199 4.23 11.14 -4.50
C PRO A 199 3.35 12.14 -3.77
N GLU A 200 2.22 11.70 -3.21
CA GLU A 200 1.21 12.53 -2.55
C GLU A 200 0.60 11.84 -1.33
N LEU A 201 0.09 12.65 -0.40
CA LEU A 201 -0.43 12.24 0.90
C LEU A 201 -1.93 12.53 1.00
N GLY A 202 -2.63 11.68 1.73
CA GLY A 202 -4.05 11.85 2.00
C GLY A 202 -4.77 10.51 2.10
N TRP A 203 -6.09 10.58 2.25
CA TRP A 203 -6.91 9.43 2.58
C TRP A 203 -7.00 8.39 1.45
N ILE A 204 -7.05 7.12 1.86
CA ILE A 204 -7.39 5.96 1.03
C ILE A 204 -8.77 5.46 1.45
N GLU A 205 -9.75 5.47 0.54
CA GLU A 205 -11.15 5.39 0.96
C GLU A 205 -12.04 4.49 0.11
N ASN A 206 -13.05 3.89 0.75
CA ASN A 206 -14.18 3.24 0.10
C ASN A 206 -13.73 2.08 -0.81
N GLY A 207 -12.98 1.13 -0.27
CA GLY A 207 -12.36 0.07 -1.05
C GLY A 207 -12.62 -1.34 -0.56
N VAL A 208 -12.27 -2.29 -1.42
CA VAL A 208 -12.32 -3.73 -1.10
C VAL A 208 -11.01 -4.38 -1.50
N VAL A 209 -10.47 -5.20 -0.60
CA VAL A 209 -9.40 -6.15 -0.91
C VAL A 209 -9.99 -7.54 -0.69
N GLU A 210 -10.13 -8.36 -1.73
CA GLU A 210 -10.80 -9.65 -1.59
C GLU A 210 -10.18 -10.84 -2.33
N LYS A 211 -10.36 -12.05 -1.80
CA LYS A 211 -9.91 -13.31 -2.44
C LYS A 211 -8.41 -13.32 -2.70
N CYS A 212 -7.62 -12.92 -1.70
CA CYS A 212 -6.17 -12.86 -1.81
C CYS A 212 -5.49 -13.96 -1.00
N TYR A 213 -4.40 -14.50 -1.55
CA TYR A 213 -3.56 -15.52 -0.94
C TYR A 213 -2.18 -14.96 -0.66
N ASP A 214 -1.78 -14.97 0.61
CA ASP A 214 -0.41 -14.68 1.06
C ASP A 214 0.33 -16.00 1.25
N LEU A 215 0.98 -16.45 0.19
CA LEU A 215 1.66 -17.74 0.13
C LEU A 215 2.84 -17.79 1.10
N ASP A 216 3.10 -18.98 1.62
CA ASP A 216 4.24 -19.26 2.48
C ASP A 216 5.59 -18.89 1.83
N GLY A 217 6.56 -18.55 2.68
CA GLY A 217 7.90 -18.10 2.30
C GLY A 217 8.49 -17.09 3.29
N GLU A 218 9.74 -16.70 3.06
CA GLU A 218 10.40 -15.69 3.88
C GLU A 218 9.78 -14.29 3.67
N GLY A 219 9.73 -13.48 4.73
CA GLY A 219 9.29 -12.10 4.64
C GLY A 219 9.36 -11.36 5.97
N VAL A 220 9.51 -10.04 5.89
CA VAL A 220 9.54 -9.11 7.04
C VAL A 220 8.37 -8.13 7.04
N GLY A 221 7.73 -7.92 5.88
CA GLY A 221 6.56 -7.06 5.75
C GLY A 221 5.29 -7.72 6.29
N TYR A 222 4.15 -7.25 5.79
CA TYR A 222 2.80 -7.64 6.21
C TYR A 222 2.01 -8.26 5.06
N PHE A 223 0.90 -8.95 5.34
CA PHE A 223 -0.06 -9.14 4.24
C PHE A 223 -0.58 -7.78 3.78
N CYS A 224 -1.08 -6.97 4.72
CA CYS A 224 -1.48 -5.60 4.44
C CYS A 224 -0.85 -4.60 5.42
N ARG A 225 -0.15 -3.61 4.89
CA ARG A 225 0.24 -2.41 5.63
C ARG A 225 -0.82 -1.32 5.48
N ILE A 226 -1.13 -0.63 6.57
CA ILE A 226 -2.08 0.48 6.65
C ILE A 226 -1.38 1.60 7.41
N LEU A 227 -0.99 2.66 6.70
CA LEU A 227 -0.11 3.69 7.24
C LEU A 227 -0.76 5.07 7.17
N ALA A 228 -1.11 5.63 8.33
CA ALA A 228 -1.61 7.00 8.45
C ALA A 228 -0.47 8.01 8.58
N GLY A 229 -0.83 9.29 8.51
CA GLY A 229 0.04 10.40 8.92
C GLY A 229 -0.74 11.65 9.31
N ALA A 230 -0.09 12.54 10.05
CA ALA A 230 -0.57 13.90 10.29
C ALA A 230 0.60 14.87 10.41
N TRP A 231 0.32 16.10 9.99
CA TRP A 231 1.25 17.21 9.99
C TRP A 231 0.50 18.51 10.26
N ARG A 232 1.24 19.61 10.44
CA ARG A 232 0.68 20.92 10.78
C ARG A 232 1.26 22.01 9.89
N ASP A 233 0.78 23.23 10.08
CA ASP A 233 1.36 24.41 9.43
C ASP A 233 2.82 24.58 9.83
N TRP A 234 3.63 25.03 8.88
CA TRP A 234 5.01 25.40 9.12
C TRP A 234 5.08 26.61 10.07
N GLU A 235 6.00 26.57 11.01
CA GLU A 235 6.38 27.70 11.86
C GLU A 235 7.90 27.77 12.04
N PRO A 236 8.47 28.96 12.29
CA PRO A 236 9.91 29.11 12.54
C PRO A 236 10.34 28.32 13.77
N GLY A 237 11.44 27.58 13.65
CA GLY A 237 12.03 26.78 14.73
C GLY A 237 11.53 25.34 14.79
N MET A 238 10.70 24.87 13.84
CA MET A 238 10.28 23.46 13.78
C MET A 238 11.47 22.53 13.60
N GLU A 239 11.50 21.47 14.40
CA GLU A 239 12.44 20.37 14.24
C GLU A 239 11.87 19.35 13.27
N VAL A 240 12.56 19.13 12.16
CA VAL A 240 12.15 18.21 11.11
C VAL A 240 13.23 17.20 10.76
N GLN A 241 12.83 16.04 10.28
CA GLN A 241 13.69 14.94 9.85
C GLN A 241 13.17 14.35 8.53
N GLN A 242 13.87 13.34 8.02
CA GLN A 242 13.47 12.66 6.79
C GLN A 242 11.97 12.27 6.79
N SER A 243 11.31 12.56 5.67
CA SER A 243 9.88 12.30 5.43
C SER A 243 8.87 13.12 6.24
N ASP A 244 9.29 14.03 7.14
CA ASP A 244 8.36 14.97 7.78
C ASP A 244 7.68 15.85 6.74
N SER A 245 6.40 16.15 6.99
CA SER A 245 5.58 16.98 6.12
C SER A 245 5.10 18.23 6.87
N VAL A 246 4.90 19.33 6.16
CA VAL A 246 4.34 20.59 6.70
C VAL A 246 3.44 21.25 5.67
N VAL A 247 2.44 22.01 6.14
CA VAL A 247 1.64 22.88 5.28
C VAL A 247 2.22 24.29 5.28
N CYS A 248 2.37 24.88 4.10
CA CYS A 248 2.85 26.25 3.96
C CYS A 248 2.37 26.84 2.63
N ASN A 249 1.89 28.09 2.62
CA ASN A 249 1.52 28.81 1.38
C ASN A 249 0.58 28.01 0.46
N GLY A 250 -0.41 27.32 1.05
CA GLY A 250 -1.39 26.50 0.32
C GLY A 250 -0.79 25.24 -0.32
N ARG A 251 0.35 24.74 0.18
CA ARG A 251 1.04 23.54 -0.32
C ARG A 251 1.49 22.65 0.81
N ILE A 252 1.68 21.37 0.52
CA ILE A 252 2.37 20.44 1.39
C ILE A 252 3.82 20.34 0.92
N TYR A 253 4.75 20.56 1.84
CA TYR A 253 6.17 20.32 1.63
C TYR A 253 6.61 19.12 2.45
N ARG A 254 7.62 18.41 1.96
CA ARG A 254 8.18 17.25 2.65
C ARG A 254 9.70 17.28 2.64
N VAL A 255 10.31 16.86 3.74
CA VAL A 255 11.76 16.71 3.82
C VAL A 255 12.19 15.53 2.95
N GLN A 256 13.18 15.78 2.08
CA GLN A 256 13.80 14.81 1.18
C GLN A 256 15.30 14.69 1.48
N ALA A 257 15.60 14.00 2.57
CA ALA A 257 16.93 13.74 3.12
C ALA A 257 17.28 12.25 3.12
N GLU A 258 18.51 11.93 3.50
CA GLU A 258 18.91 10.54 3.77
C GLU A 258 18.26 10.04 5.07
N PRO A 259 17.90 8.74 5.17
CA PRO A 259 17.29 8.17 6.36
C PRO A 259 18.35 7.84 7.44
N ASP A 260 19.17 8.81 7.81
CA ASP A 260 20.28 8.66 8.77
C ASP A 260 19.92 9.10 10.20
N GLY A 261 18.72 9.64 10.39
CA GLY A 261 18.23 10.13 11.69
C GLY A 261 18.62 11.57 12.00
N THR A 262 19.17 12.30 11.03
CA THR A 262 19.45 13.74 11.19
C THR A 262 18.16 14.51 11.43
N VAL A 263 18.19 15.35 12.47
CA VAL A 263 17.15 16.33 12.78
C VAL A 263 17.67 17.72 12.42
N TYR A 264 16.86 18.49 11.71
CA TYR A 264 17.13 19.84 11.25
C TYR A 264 16.20 20.83 11.95
N THR A 265 16.66 22.07 12.13
CA THR A 265 15.79 23.17 12.59
C THR A 265 15.44 24.05 11.41
N SER A 266 14.15 24.12 11.04
CA SER A 266 13.67 24.98 9.97
C SER A 266 13.32 26.37 10.50
N ASN A 267 14.12 27.36 10.13
CA ASN A 267 13.91 28.78 10.47
C ASN A 267 13.41 29.60 9.26
N THR A 268 13.63 29.08 8.06
CA THR A 268 13.26 29.70 6.80
C THR A 268 12.09 28.95 6.18
N GLN A 269 10.99 29.67 5.95
CA GLN A 269 9.78 29.12 5.36
C GLN A 269 10.03 28.67 3.91
N PRO A 270 9.64 27.44 3.51
CA PRO A 270 9.71 27.03 2.12
C PRO A 270 8.62 27.75 1.29
N THR A 271 9.00 28.32 0.15
CA THR A 271 8.11 29.15 -0.70
C THR A 271 8.12 28.78 -2.19
N HIS A 272 8.98 27.87 -2.62
CA HIS A 272 9.08 27.44 -4.01
C HIS A 272 7.82 26.68 -4.47
N GLU A 273 7.44 26.83 -5.73
CA GLU A 273 6.14 26.35 -6.21
C GLU A 273 6.15 24.93 -6.75
N GLU A 274 7.33 24.42 -7.15
CA GLU A 274 7.53 23.12 -7.77
C GLU A 274 8.93 22.56 -7.46
N GLY A 275 9.09 21.25 -7.63
CA GLY A 275 10.38 20.57 -7.44
C GLY A 275 10.81 20.58 -5.97
N SER A 276 12.11 20.74 -5.74
CA SER A 276 12.68 20.86 -4.41
C SER A 276 13.66 22.02 -4.30
N ALA A 277 13.84 22.55 -3.10
CA ALA A 277 14.79 23.61 -2.82
C ALA A 277 15.37 23.50 -1.41
N MET A 278 16.61 23.99 -1.28
CA MET A 278 17.38 23.97 -0.04
C MET A 278 17.09 25.20 0.80
N TYR A 279 16.65 24.98 2.04
CA TYR A 279 16.51 26.01 3.08
C TYR A 279 17.04 25.45 4.40
N ASP A 280 17.91 26.18 5.09
CA ASP A 280 18.50 25.75 6.37
C ASP A 280 19.20 24.37 6.35
N GLY A 281 19.73 23.95 5.19
CA GLY A 281 20.30 22.61 5.02
C GLY A 281 19.26 21.49 4.84
N ILE A 282 17.97 21.84 4.72
CA ILE A 282 16.84 20.94 4.48
C ILE A 282 16.47 21.01 3.00
N ASN A 283 16.45 19.86 2.33
CA ASN A 283 15.87 19.75 1.00
C ASN A 283 14.35 19.57 1.13
N TRP A 284 13.62 20.67 0.93
CA TRP A 284 12.16 20.65 0.93
C TRP A 284 11.66 20.36 -0.48
N GLY A 285 10.82 19.33 -0.64
CA GLY A 285 10.13 19.07 -1.90
C GLY A 285 8.64 19.41 -1.83
N VAL A 286 8.11 20.00 -2.89
CA VAL A 286 6.66 20.23 -3.05
C VAL A 286 5.96 18.90 -3.34
N VAL A 287 5.03 18.52 -2.47
CA VAL A 287 4.26 17.26 -2.58
C VAL A 287 2.97 17.50 -3.33
N GLN A 288 2.11 18.41 -2.87
CA GLN A 288 0.80 18.70 -3.46
C GLN A 288 0.31 20.11 -3.13
N THR A 289 -0.62 20.63 -3.94
CA THR A 289 -1.27 21.94 -3.77
C THR A 289 -2.68 21.84 -3.18
N ASP A 290 -3.24 20.63 -3.12
CA ASP A 290 -4.48 20.30 -2.40
C ASP A 290 -4.13 19.97 -0.95
N VAL A 291 -4.30 20.95 -0.06
CA VAL A 291 -3.90 20.84 1.35
C VAL A 291 -4.83 19.91 2.13
N THR A 292 -4.22 18.96 2.82
CA THR A 292 -4.81 18.18 3.93
C THR A 292 -3.81 18.16 5.08
N TYR A 293 -4.27 17.88 6.29
CA TYR A 293 -3.46 17.82 7.53
C TYR A 293 -3.35 16.40 8.09
N THR A 294 -4.23 15.50 7.63
CA THR A 294 -4.27 14.10 8.05
C THR A 294 -4.39 13.19 6.84
N ALA A 295 -3.95 11.96 7.04
CA ALA A 295 -4.05 10.88 6.09
C ALA A 295 -4.30 9.58 6.85
N GLY A 296 -5.12 8.71 6.28
CA GLY A 296 -5.48 7.42 6.85
C GLY A 296 -6.26 6.59 5.85
N VAL A 297 -6.85 5.51 6.34
CA VAL A 297 -7.62 4.54 5.58
C VAL A 297 -9.00 4.44 6.19
N ARG A 298 -10.04 4.55 5.36
CA ARG A 298 -11.41 4.42 5.83
C ARG A 298 -12.38 3.73 4.89
N ASN A 299 -13.41 3.11 5.48
CA ASN A 299 -14.44 2.38 4.77
C ASN A 299 -13.83 1.30 3.85
N VAL A 300 -12.94 0.47 4.39
CA VAL A 300 -12.27 -0.59 3.63
C VAL A 300 -12.66 -1.96 4.18
N THR A 301 -13.07 -2.85 3.26
CA THR A 301 -13.37 -4.25 3.56
C THR A 301 -12.27 -5.15 3.04
N PHE A 302 -11.74 -5.99 3.92
CA PHE A 302 -10.91 -7.14 3.59
C PHE A 302 -11.79 -8.38 3.63
N ARG A 303 -11.92 -9.11 2.51
CA ARG A 303 -12.80 -10.29 2.42
C ARG A 303 -12.07 -11.50 1.84
N ASP A 304 -12.29 -12.69 2.36
CA ASP A 304 -11.73 -13.94 1.79
C ASP A 304 -10.19 -13.87 1.67
N ILE A 305 -9.51 -13.60 2.79
CA ILE A 305 -8.04 -13.46 2.83
C ILE A 305 -7.44 -14.72 3.45
N PHE A 306 -6.47 -15.33 2.76
CA PHE A 306 -5.83 -16.57 3.17
C PHE A 306 -4.35 -16.30 3.49
N LEU A 307 -3.98 -16.48 4.76
CA LEU A 307 -2.66 -16.15 5.30
C LEU A 307 -1.89 -17.44 5.58
N GLU A 308 -1.07 -17.88 4.62
CA GLU A 308 -0.19 -19.06 4.78
C GLU A 308 1.16 -18.66 5.39
N LYS A 309 1.69 -17.49 5.01
CA LYS A 309 2.98 -16.99 5.52
C LYS A 309 2.89 -16.59 7.00
N PRO A 310 3.82 -17.03 7.86
CA PRO A 310 3.86 -16.65 9.26
C PRO A 310 4.42 -15.24 9.50
N ARG A 311 3.64 -14.22 9.12
CA ARG A 311 3.92 -12.79 9.37
C ARG A 311 2.71 -12.09 9.98
N ILE A 312 2.86 -10.83 10.36
CA ILE A 312 1.71 -10.04 10.78
C ILE A 312 0.76 -9.88 9.59
N GLY A 313 -0.52 -10.25 9.79
CA GLY A 313 -1.53 -10.16 8.73
C GLY A 313 -1.79 -8.70 8.33
N PHE A 314 -2.31 -7.92 9.27
CA PHE A 314 -2.66 -6.53 9.08
C PHE A 314 -1.89 -5.66 10.06
N SER A 315 -1.08 -4.74 9.54
CA SER A 315 -0.34 -3.79 10.36
C SER A 315 -0.88 -2.39 10.13
N VAL A 316 -1.48 -1.83 11.17
CA VAL A 316 -2.10 -0.51 11.19
C VAL A 316 -1.19 0.35 12.07
N HIS A 317 -0.36 1.24 11.54
CA HIS A 317 0.59 1.99 12.36
C HIS A 317 0.93 3.38 11.84
N PHE A 318 1.63 4.14 12.68
CA PHE A 318 2.45 5.27 12.29
C PHE A 318 3.92 4.88 12.27
N ASP A 319 4.69 5.43 11.34
CA ASP A 319 6.13 5.30 11.39
C ASP A 319 6.72 6.33 12.34
N VAL A 320 7.62 5.86 13.21
CA VAL A 320 8.47 6.71 14.02
C VAL A 320 9.87 6.11 13.98
N GLY A 321 10.79 6.81 13.33
CA GLY A 321 12.19 6.43 13.26
C GLY A 321 12.95 7.22 12.21
N ARG A 322 14.19 6.80 11.91
CA ARG A 322 15.07 7.50 10.97
C ARG A 322 14.55 7.62 9.53
N PHE A 323 13.63 6.74 9.14
CA PHE A 323 13.07 6.70 7.78
C PHE A 323 11.87 7.65 7.62
N SER A 324 11.10 7.85 8.69
CA SER A 324 9.90 8.66 8.70
C SER A 324 9.39 8.92 10.10
N ARG A 325 8.76 10.09 10.27
CA ARG A 325 7.86 10.40 11.37
C ARG A 325 6.51 10.74 10.76
N SER A 326 5.59 9.78 10.81
CA SER A 326 4.27 9.94 10.20
C SER A 326 3.34 10.87 10.97
N TYR A 327 3.55 11.02 12.28
CA TYR A 327 2.82 11.96 13.12
C TYR A 327 3.77 13.07 13.59
N TYR A 328 3.55 14.29 13.11
CA TYR A 328 4.26 15.44 13.65
C TYR A 328 3.65 15.85 15.00
N PRO A 329 4.45 16.08 16.06
CA PRO A 329 3.93 16.44 17.38
C PRO A 329 3.00 17.66 17.38
N GLY A 330 1.84 17.53 18.02
CA GLY A 330 0.85 18.61 18.12
C GLY A 330 -0.02 18.79 16.87
N SER A 331 0.09 17.90 15.88
CA SER A 331 -0.87 17.79 14.79
C SER A 331 -2.17 17.12 15.23
N ASP A 332 -3.22 17.34 14.46
CA ASP A 332 -4.49 16.60 14.61
C ASP A 332 -4.25 15.10 14.44
N ILE A 333 -4.76 14.31 15.37
CA ILE A 333 -4.50 12.86 15.39
C ILE A 333 -5.48 12.16 14.43
N PRO A 334 -5.00 11.49 13.36
CA PRO A 334 -5.85 10.69 12.49
C PRO A 334 -6.28 9.40 13.17
N ALA A 335 -7.50 8.96 12.90
CA ALA A 335 -7.95 7.60 13.18
C ALA A 335 -8.21 6.85 11.87
N GLN A 336 -7.91 5.55 11.84
CA GLN A 336 -8.47 4.69 10.80
C GLN A 336 -9.96 4.48 11.07
N GLU A 337 -10.78 4.51 10.01
CA GLU A 337 -12.23 4.51 10.17
C GLU A 337 -12.91 3.31 9.50
N GLN A 338 -13.72 2.57 10.25
CA GLN A 338 -14.62 1.53 9.72
C GLN A 338 -13.92 0.46 8.88
N LEU A 339 -12.96 -0.25 9.48
CA LEU A 339 -12.31 -1.40 8.85
C LEU A 339 -13.10 -2.68 9.10
N VAL A 340 -13.37 -3.42 8.02
CA VAL A 340 -14.10 -4.70 8.06
C VAL A 340 -13.19 -5.82 7.61
N PHE A 341 -13.18 -6.91 8.37
CA PHE A 341 -12.44 -8.14 8.13
C PHE A 341 -13.46 -9.29 8.06
N ASP A 342 -13.75 -9.79 6.87
CA ASP A 342 -14.74 -10.83 6.62
C ASP A 342 -14.03 -12.06 6.05
N ASN A 343 -14.22 -13.22 6.66
CA ASN A 343 -13.63 -14.47 6.19
C ASN A 343 -12.08 -14.42 6.08
N ILE A 344 -11.40 -13.90 7.10
CA ILE A 344 -9.94 -13.99 7.23
C ILE A 344 -9.58 -15.39 7.72
N ARG A 345 -8.63 -16.05 7.05
CA ARG A 345 -8.18 -17.41 7.36
C ARG A 345 -6.69 -17.43 7.64
N VAL A 346 -6.32 -17.62 8.91
CA VAL A 346 -4.92 -17.89 9.28
C VAL A 346 -4.62 -19.37 9.13
N LEU A 347 -3.63 -19.71 8.31
CA LEU A 347 -3.31 -21.07 7.90
C LEU A 347 -1.98 -21.59 8.48
N HIS A 348 -1.33 -20.81 9.35
CA HIS A 348 -0.12 -21.18 10.08
C HIS A 348 -0.32 -21.15 11.59
N ASP A 349 0.51 -21.88 12.33
CA ASP A 349 0.44 -21.98 13.80
C ASP A 349 1.43 -21.05 14.53
N GLU A 350 2.32 -20.38 13.79
CA GLU A 350 3.26 -19.46 14.41
C GLU A 350 2.55 -18.31 15.14
N PRO A 351 3.00 -17.95 16.37
CA PRO A 351 2.39 -16.90 17.18
C PRO A 351 2.71 -15.50 16.63
N LYS A 352 1.97 -15.11 15.59
CA LYS A 352 2.04 -13.79 14.95
C LYS A 352 0.68 -13.10 15.07
N ASP A 353 0.71 -11.80 15.32
CA ASP A 353 -0.53 -11.01 15.39
C ASP A 353 -1.21 -11.02 14.01
N TRP A 354 -2.50 -11.34 13.95
CA TRP A 354 -3.23 -11.19 12.69
C TRP A 354 -3.57 -9.71 12.46
N LEU A 355 -3.75 -8.93 13.55
CA LEU A 355 -3.96 -7.49 13.52
C LEU A 355 -3.06 -6.82 14.57
N SER A 356 -2.11 -6.01 14.09
CA SER A 356 -1.19 -5.22 14.91
C SER A 356 -1.51 -3.73 14.74
N VAL A 357 -1.77 -3.01 15.83
CA VAL A 357 -2.30 -1.65 15.82
C VAL A 357 -1.42 -0.70 16.65
N GLY A 358 -0.77 0.23 15.96
CA GLY A 358 0.06 1.31 16.49
C GLY A 358 -0.45 2.73 16.19
N THR A 359 -1.76 2.87 15.91
CA THR A 359 -2.42 4.14 15.53
C THR A 359 -3.89 4.12 16.00
N PRO A 360 -4.54 5.28 16.23
CA PRO A 360 -5.96 5.30 16.55
C PRO A 360 -6.81 4.61 15.49
N MET A 361 -7.83 3.91 15.95
CA MET A 361 -8.82 3.22 15.13
C MET A 361 -10.17 3.35 15.80
N ASP A 362 -11.24 3.60 15.05
CA ASP A 362 -12.58 3.78 15.61
C ASP A 362 -13.31 2.44 15.86
N VAL A 363 -13.56 1.65 14.81
CA VAL A 363 -14.45 0.51 14.72
C VAL A 363 -13.78 -0.54 13.84
N VAL A 364 -13.63 -1.73 14.41
CA VAL A 364 -13.14 -2.92 13.73
C VAL A 364 -14.23 -3.98 13.78
N THR A 365 -14.68 -4.40 12.60
CA THR A 365 -15.67 -5.48 12.48
C THR A 365 -14.99 -6.71 11.92
N VAL A 366 -15.03 -7.82 12.66
CA VAL A 366 -14.47 -9.10 12.25
C VAL A 366 -15.60 -10.12 12.15
N THR A 367 -15.75 -10.76 11.00
CA THR A 367 -16.83 -11.72 10.76
C THR A 367 -16.33 -12.97 10.06
N ASN A 368 -16.95 -14.12 10.35
CA ASN A 368 -16.74 -15.38 9.63
C ASN A 368 -15.27 -15.84 9.53
N SER A 369 -14.41 -15.36 10.42
CA SER A 369 -12.95 -15.51 10.32
C SER A 369 -12.45 -16.67 11.17
N SER A 370 -11.29 -17.23 10.86
CA SER A 370 -10.67 -18.31 11.64
C SER A 370 -9.23 -17.97 11.98
N PHE A 371 -8.93 -18.10 13.26
CA PHE A 371 -7.64 -17.78 13.86
C PHE A 371 -7.07 -19.01 14.54
N ARG A 372 -5.74 -19.14 14.50
CA ARG A 372 -4.99 -20.12 15.28
C ARG A 372 -4.38 -19.41 16.48
N ASN A 373 -3.08 -19.53 16.70
CA ASN A 373 -2.38 -18.80 17.76
C ASN A 373 -2.08 -17.34 17.34
N ASN A 374 -3.09 -16.55 16.99
CA ASN A 374 -2.91 -15.22 16.39
C ASN A 374 -3.81 -14.17 17.05
N ALA A 375 -3.20 -13.16 17.66
CA ALA A 375 -3.91 -12.16 18.47
C ALA A 375 -4.19 -10.84 17.72
N ILE A 376 -5.05 -10.01 18.33
CA ILE A 376 -5.08 -8.57 18.11
C ILE A 376 -4.13 -7.92 19.13
N ARG A 377 -3.21 -7.06 18.67
CA ARG A 377 -2.33 -6.31 19.57
C ARG A 377 -2.42 -4.82 19.32
N PHE A 378 -2.79 -4.06 20.34
CA PHE A 378 -2.55 -2.62 20.40
C PHE A 378 -1.23 -2.35 21.09
N HIS A 379 -0.37 -1.60 20.41
CA HIS A 379 0.90 -1.10 20.89
C HIS A 379 0.99 0.39 20.63
N GLY A 380 1.82 1.07 21.41
CA GLY A 380 1.96 2.52 21.34
C GLY A 380 3.34 2.90 20.82
N ASN A 381 3.44 4.14 20.40
CA ASN A 381 4.67 4.91 20.28
C ASN A 381 4.58 6.14 21.20
N ASP A 382 5.74 6.68 21.55
CA ASP A 382 5.86 7.85 22.43
C ASP A 382 5.49 9.18 21.74
N ALA A 383 5.19 9.16 20.44
CA ALA A 383 4.95 10.37 19.66
C ALA A 383 3.50 10.89 19.80
N MET A 384 2.54 10.03 20.11
CA MET A 384 1.12 10.41 20.15
C MET A 384 0.57 10.50 21.57
N PRO A 385 -0.18 11.57 21.88
CA PRO A 385 -0.73 11.77 23.21
C PRO A 385 -2.05 11.02 23.47
N ASP A 386 -2.76 10.57 22.43
CA ASP A 386 -4.05 9.86 22.55
C ASP A 386 -4.25 8.88 21.38
N TYR A 387 -4.83 7.71 21.68
CA TYR A 387 -5.14 6.64 20.72
C TYR A 387 -6.64 6.47 20.47
N PHE A 388 -7.46 7.32 21.09
CA PHE A 388 -8.90 7.28 21.11
C PHE A 388 -9.49 5.92 21.53
N LYS A 389 -10.81 5.91 21.69
CA LYS A 389 -11.55 4.68 21.97
C LYS A 389 -11.67 3.84 20.71
N THR A 390 -11.42 2.54 20.82
CA THR A 390 -11.67 1.56 19.74
C THR A 390 -12.79 0.60 20.11
N GLN A 391 -13.68 0.32 19.18
CA GLN A 391 -14.73 -0.69 19.30
C GLN A 391 -14.41 -1.87 18.38
N ILE A 392 -14.30 -3.07 18.95
CA ILE A 392 -14.08 -4.31 18.21
C ILE A 392 -15.29 -5.21 18.40
N VAL A 393 -15.82 -5.71 17.29
CA VAL A 393 -16.79 -6.80 17.29
C VAL A 393 -16.25 -7.97 16.48
N MET A 394 -16.27 -9.16 17.06
CA MET A 394 -15.98 -10.42 16.38
C MET A 394 -17.24 -11.28 16.38
N HIS A 395 -17.76 -11.63 15.20
CA HIS A 395 -18.99 -12.40 15.08
C HIS A 395 -18.80 -13.63 14.19
N GLY A 396 -19.25 -14.80 14.64
CA GLY A 396 -19.15 -16.02 13.83
C GLY A 396 -17.70 -16.48 13.58
N CYS A 397 -16.79 -16.21 14.50
CA CYS A 397 -15.37 -16.54 14.34
C CYS A 397 -15.04 -17.94 14.88
N VAL A 398 -14.00 -18.57 14.33
CA VAL A 398 -13.51 -19.90 14.75
C VAL A 398 -12.14 -19.77 15.38
N PHE A 399 -11.99 -20.23 16.61
CA PHE A 399 -10.74 -20.24 17.36
C PHE A 399 -10.18 -21.67 17.39
N GLY A 400 -9.08 -21.87 16.66
CA GLY A 400 -8.45 -23.18 16.43
C GLY A 400 -7.21 -23.45 17.27
N HIS A 401 -6.91 -22.63 18.28
CA HIS A 401 -5.79 -22.87 19.19
C HIS A 401 -6.18 -23.92 20.25
N ASP A 402 -5.25 -24.82 20.58
CA ASP A 402 -5.41 -25.79 21.66
C ASP A 402 -4.72 -25.27 22.93
N GLY A 403 -5.51 -24.77 23.88
CA GLY A 403 -5.03 -24.18 25.14
C GLY A 403 -5.35 -22.69 25.31
N ALA A 404 -4.61 -22.05 26.21
CA ALA A 404 -4.83 -20.64 26.56
C ALA A 404 -4.27 -19.68 25.50
N MET A 405 -5.06 -18.69 25.11
CA MET A 405 -4.71 -17.71 24.09
C MET A 405 -5.14 -16.30 24.52
N ASP A 406 -4.20 -15.36 24.53
CA ASP A 406 -4.51 -13.94 24.66
C ASP A 406 -5.04 -13.42 23.31
N VAL A 407 -6.36 -13.35 23.16
CA VAL A 407 -7.00 -12.94 21.90
C VAL A 407 -6.82 -11.45 21.63
N LEU A 408 -6.62 -10.66 22.68
CA LEU A 408 -6.43 -9.22 22.63
C LEU A 408 -5.44 -8.75 23.69
N THR A 409 -4.43 -8.00 23.26
CA THR A 409 -3.53 -7.24 24.13
C THR A 409 -3.67 -5.74 23.87
N ASN A 410 -3.76 -4.94 24.92
CA ASN A 410 -3.69 -3.48 24.88
C ASN A 410 -2.56 -3.01 25.81
N SER A 411 -1.43 -2.59 25.25
CA SER A 411 -0.32 -2.06 26.06
C SER A 411 -0.26 -0.53 26.06
N VAL A 412 -1.29 0.15 25.52
CA VAL A 412 -1.26 1.60 25.30
C VAL A 412 -1.88 2.32 26.49
N ASP A 413 -1.08 3.16 27.15
CA ASP A 413 -1.50 3.98 28.29
C ASP A 413 -2.79 4.75 28.00
N GLY A 414 -3.80 4.59 28.85
CA GLY A 414 -5.07 5.30 28.75
C GLY A 414 -5.96 4.93 27.55
N LYS A 415 -5.52 4.02 26.66
CA LYS A 415 -6.33 3.59 25.53
C LYS A 415 -7.49 2.73 26.02
N SER A 416 -8.72 3.12 25.66
CA SER A 416 -9.93 2.34 25.92
C SER A 416 -10.32 1.48 24.72
N VAL A 417 -10.47 0.17 24.94
CA VAL A 417 -10.98 -0.78 23.94
C VAL A 417 -12.27 -1.41 24.46
N VAL A 418 -13.30 -1.44 23.60
CA VAL A 418 -14.51 -2.24 23.85
C VAL A 418 -14.41 -3.47 22.95
N PHE A 419 -14.33 -4.65 23.56
CA PHE A 419 -14.16 -5.92 22.86
C PHE A 419 -15.42 -6.78 23.02
N LYS A 420 -16.06 -7.10 21.90
CA LYS A 420 -17.26 -7.94 21.86
C LYS A 420 -17.06 -9.17 21.00
N THR A 421 -17.48 -10.33 21.48
CA THR A 421 -17.54 -11.55 20.67
C THR A 421 -18.93 -12.20 20.75
N GLU A 422 -19.39 -12.77 19.64
CA GLU A 422 -20.68 -13.46 19.58
C GLU A 422 -20.71 -14.56 18.51
N SER A 423 -21.45 -15.64 18.79
CA SER A 423 -21.65 -16.78 17.89
C SER A 423 -20.34 -17.44 17.42
N SER A 424 -19.31 -17.43 18.27
CA SER A 424 -18.01 -18.00 17.95
C SER A 424 -17.95 -19.51 18.22
N ILE A 425 -17.03 -20.20 17.55
CA ILE A 425 -16.78 -21.63 17.72
C ILE A 425 -15.37 -21.83 18.27
N GLU A 426 -15.26 -22.57 19.36
CA GLU A 426 -14.01 -23.05 19.95
C GLU A 426 -13.80 -24.48 19.44
N VAL A 427 -12.68 -24.76 18.77
CA VAL A 427 -12.45 -26.07 18.14
C VAL A 427 -12.02 -27.13 19.15
N HIS A 428 -11.32 -26.71 20.21
CA HIS A 428 -10.71 -27.58 21.22
C HIS A 428 -11.36 -27.36 22.59
N ASP A 429 -11.60 -28.44 23.33
CA ASP A 429 -12.19 -28.40 24.68
C ASP A 429 -11.32 -27.63 25.68
N ASP A 430 -9.99 -27.64 25.48
CA ASP A 430 -9.01 -26.97 26.34
C ASP A 430 -8.78 -25.50 25.97
N PHE A 431 -9.49 -24.96 24.97
CA PHE A 431 -9.38 -23.56 24.58
C PHE A 431 -9.86 -22.62 25.70
N SER A 432 -9.07 -21.58 25.98
CA SER A 432 -9.46 -20.49 26.87
C SER A 432 -8.91 -19.16 26.37
N ALA A 433 -9.80 -18.19 26.14
CA ALA A 433 -9.43 -16.84 25.75
C ALA A 433 -9.01 -16.01 26.97
N GLY A 434 -8.03 -15.13 26.77
CA GLY A 434 -7.58 -14.10 27.71
C GLY A 434 -7.51 -12.72 27.05
N VAL A 435 -7.56 -11.67 27.87
CA VAL A 435 -7.23 -10.31 27.44
C VAL A 435 -6.19 -9.71 28.38
N VAL A 436 -5.25 -8.94 27.83
CA VAL A 436 -4.17 -8.30 28.59
C VAL A 436 -4.26 -6.79 28.43
N SER A 437 -4.68 -6.08 29.49
CA SER A 437 -4.95 -4.64 29.42
C SER A 437 -3.75 -3.72 29.67
N GLY A 438 -2.58 -4.24 30.08
CA GLY A 438 -1.40 -3.40 30.34
C GLY A 438 -1.73 -2.14 31.16
N ASN A 439 -1.37 -0.96 30.62
CA ASN A 439 -1.73 0.36 31.15
C ASN A 439 -2.98 0.98 30.50
N GLY A 440 -3.60 0.26 29.57
CA GLY A 440 -4.86 0.65 28.94
C GLY A 440 -6.07 0.00 29.63
N GLU A 441 -7.23 0.17 29.02
CA GLU A 441 -8.50 -0.41 29.48
C GLU A 441 -9.11 -1.29 28.39
N ILE A 442 -9.60 -2.47 28.77
CA ILE A 442 -10.38 -3.36 27.90
C ILE A 442 -11.70 -3.67 28.61
N ASN A 443 -12.81 -3.28 27.99
CA ASN A 443 -14.16 -3.61 28.41
C ASN A 443 -14.65 -4.79 27.56
N VAL A 444 -14.88 -5.95 28.18
CA VAL A 444 -15.19 -7.20 27.48
C VAL A 444 -16.67 -7.56 27.60
N ALA A 445 -17.28 -7.98 26.51
CA ALA A 445 -18.54 -8.72 26.51
C ALA A 445 -18.40 -9.89 25.52
N SER A 446 -18.10 -11.09 26.01
CA SER A 446 -17.62 -12.20 25.19
C SER A 446 -18.37 -13.49 25.47
N ASP A 447 -18.63 -14.24 24.40
CA ASP A 447 -19.13 -15.61 24.40
C ASP A 447 -18.00 -16.67 24.42
N LEU A 448 -16.73 -16.28 24.58
CA LEU A 448 -15.59 -17.19 24.61
C LEU A 448 -15.30 -17.69 26.02
N THR A 449 -15.00 -18.98 26.15
CA THR A 449 -14.48 -19.60 27.37
C THR A 449 -13.25 -18.84 27.86
N GLY A 450 -13.17 -18.56 29.16
CA GLY A 450 -12.15 -17.70 29.78
C GLY A 450 -12.53 -16.21 29.88
N LEU A 451 -13.44 -15.73 29.01
CA LEU A 451 -13.91 -14.33 28.99
C LEU A 451 -15.42 -14.16 29.22
N LYS A 452 -16.19 -15.26 29.25
CA LYS A 452 -17.58 -15.26 29.71
C LYS A 452 -17.64 -14.64 31.11
N GLU A 453 -18.41 -13.56 31.27
CA GLU A 453 -18.80 -13.12 32.60
C GLU A 453 -19.49 -14.31 33.31
N GLY A 454 -19.05 -14.61 34.53
CA GLY A 454 -19.78 -15.51 35.43
C GLY A 454 -21.09 -14.89 35.92
#